data_AF-A0A443ZT08-F1
#
_entry.id   AF-A0A443ZT08-F1
#
_cell.length_a   1.000
_cell.length_b   1.000
_cell.length_c   1.000
_cell.angle_alpha   90.00
_cell.angle_beta   90.00
_cell.angle_gamma   90.00
#
_symmetry.space_group_name_H-M   'P 1'
#
loop_
_entity.id
_entity.type
_entity.pdbx_description
1 polymer ?
#
loop_
_entity_poly.entity_id
_entity_poly.type
_entity_poly.pdbx_seq_one_letter_code
_entity_poly.pdbx_strand_id
1 'polypeptide(L)'
;MFHRVLFVLAFTTLLAGCQNQQYKILCEPSYGAAKCDTSNLDSLSCGATRGTIRTCAAFVVNEVNALAAKKGQQLTTTQPYYSRPNTEVLSLGSYGSGPQVYAYVDARTPGAYVQSVHGAQNVMSERVSHYKMAADRYVNDVVSGTIVASDSDVLKAIAAIDAMRGPMAKAVEMSKPILDYYAAFPTTDFASLANQVVLKTNARDPYLRAAADLAIQRNNEYNANKPSTQVQAAAAQFEALHAVAMVSYADQFAEVKKQAVILAAQAAQAAKKKRAQEQAYEKQYGYHGGGCSCAGGNACYGPKGGRYCITSGGNQRYF
;
A
#
# COMPACT_ATOMS: atom_id res chain seq x y z
N MET A 1 -5.80 -83.34 10.64
CA MET A 1 -6.39 -82.71 9.45
C MET A 1 -5.97 -81.25 9.43
N PHE A 2 -4.95 -80.97 8.62
CA PHE A 2 -4.31 -79.66 8.47
C PHE A 2 -4.88 -78.95 7.24
N HIS A 3 -4.80 -77.62 7.26
CA HIS A 3 -4.96 -76.66 6.16
C HIS A 3 -6.39 -76.20 5.81
N ARG A 4 -6.67 -74.93 6.17
CA ARG A 4 -7.09 -73.87 5.23
C ARG A 4 -7.02 -72.49 5.92
N VAL A 5 -5.80 -71.96 5.96
CA VAL A 5 -5.51 -70.52 6.04
C VAL A 5 -4.87 -70.14 4.70
N LEU A 6 -5.03 -68.89 4.27
CA LEU A 6 -4.56 -68.25 3.04
C LEU A 6 -5.51 -68.29 1.84
N PHE A 7 -6.25 -67.19 1.66
CA PHE A 7 -6.45 -66.57 0.34
C PHE A 7 -6.92 -65.10 0.50
N VAL A 8 -6.12 -64.26 1.16
CA VAL A 8 -6.30 -62.79 1.12
C VAL A 8 -4.91 -62.13 1.10
N LEU A 9 -4.12 -62.40 0.06
CA LEU A 9 -2.85 -61.73 -0.20
C LEU A 9 -2.59 -61.72 -1.72
N ALA A 10 -3.43 -61.01 -2.48
CA ALA A 10 -3.21 -60.83 -3.92
C ALA A 10 -3.92 -59.59 -4.50
N PHE A 11 -4.11 -58.52 -3.72
CA PHE A 11 -4.71 -57.27 -4.24
C PHE A 11 -3.99 -56.00 -3.80
N THR A 12 -2.71 -56.10 -3.41
CA THR A 12 -1.87 -54.93 -3.05
C THR A 12 -0.69 -54.70 -3.99
N THR A 13 -0.46 -55.57 -4.99
CA THR A 13 0.69 -55.46 -5.92
C THR A 13 0.37 -54.77 -7.26
N LEU A 14 -0.89 -54.42 -7.53
CA LEU A 14 -1.29 -53.81 -8.82
C LEU A 14 -1.03 -52.30 -8.93
N LEU A 15 -0.67 -51.60 -7.85
CA LEU A 15 -0.46 -50.13 -7.88
C LEU A 15 0.99 -49.71 -8.18
N ALA A 16 1.98 -50.58 -8.00
CA ALA A 16 3.39 -50.24 -8.28
C ALA A 16 3.72 -50.20 -9.78
N GLY A 17 2.96 -50.92 -10.61
CA GLY A 17 3.16 -50.95 -12.07
C GLY A 17 2.70 -49.68 -12.79
N CYS A 18 1.64 -49.02 -12.31
CA CYS A 18 1.07 -47.83 -12.95
C CYS A 18 1.91 -46.56 -12.75
N GLN A 19 2.55 -46.42 -11.59
CA GLN A 19 3.38 -45.26 -11.25
C GLN A 19 4.58 -45.11 -12.21
N ASN A 20 5.16 -46.25 -12.59
CA ASN A 20 6.28 -46.30 -13.53
C ASN A 20 5.85 -45.95 -14.96
N GLN A 21 4.61 -46.24 -15.35
CA GLN A 21 4.10 -45.94 -16.69
C GLN A 21 3.77 -44.44 -16.88
N GLN A 22 3.19 -43.78 -15.86
CA GLN A 22 2.94 -42.33 -15.92
C GLN A 22 4.23 -41.50 -15.90
N TYR A 23 5.22 -41.91 -15.08
CA TYR A 23 6.55 -41.31 -15.09
C TYR A 23 7.17 -41.37 -16.49
N LYS A 24 7.15 -42.55 -17.15
CA LYS A 24 7.67 -42.70 -18.51
C LYS A 24 6.99 -41.78 -19.51
N ILE A 25 5.66 -41.70 -19.48
CA ILE A 25 4.89 -40.86 -20.42
C ILE A 25 5.16 -39.36 -20.20
N LEU A 26 5.28 -38.91 -18.95
CA LEU A 26 5.31 -37.48 -18.60
C LEU A 26 6.72 -36.90 -18.44
N CYS A 27 7.70 -37.75 -18.15
CA CYS A 27 9.08 -37.35 -17.81
C CYS A 27 10.13 -37.87 -18.80
N GLU A 28 9.86 -38.88 -19.63
CA GLU A 28 10.82 -39.26 -20.67
C GLU A 28 10.72 -38.29 -21.86
N PRO A 29 11.86 -37.77 -22.35
CA PRO A 29 11.87 -36.94 -23.54
C PRO A 29 11.49 -37.78 -24.76
N SER A 30 10.38 -37.44 -25.42
CA SER A 30 10.02 -38.01 -26.71
C SER A 30 11.04 -37.57 -27.78
N TYR A 31 11.88 -38.52 -28.21
CA TYR A 31 12.75 -38.50 -29.39
C TYR A 31 13.46 -37.18 -29.75
N GLY A 32 14.80 -37.17 -29.61
CA GLY A 32 15.67 -36.15 -30.19
C GLY A 32 16.23 -35.11 -29.21
N ALA A 33 16.44 -35.49 -27.94
CA ALA A 33 17.10 -34.70 -26.90
C ALA A 33 18.60 -34.46 -27.21
N ALA A 34 18.89 -33.76 -28.30
CA ALA A 34 20.23 -33.27 -28.57
C ALA A 34 20.38 -31.86 -27.98
N LYS A 35 21.18 -31.76 -26.91
CA LYS A 35 21.98 -30.59 -26.50
C LYS A 35 21.40 -29.53 -25.56
N CYS A 36 20.39 -29.81 -24.74
CA CYS A 36 20.03 -28.89 -23.65
C CYS A 36 20.31 -29.53 -22.29
N ASP A 37 21.27 -28.95 -21.57
CA ASP A 37 21.47 -29.23 -20.16
C ASP A 37 20.33 -28.58 -19.36
N THR A 38 19.82 -29.30 -18.35
CA THR A 38 18.87 -28.78 -17.36
C THR A 38 19.36 -27.52 -16.64
N SER A 39 20.67 -27.24 -16.66
CA SER A 39 21.28 -26.00 -16.15
C SER A 39 21.10 -24.77 -17.06
N ASN A 40 20.70 -24.94 -18.33
CA ASN A 40 20.61 -23.87 -19.32
C ASN A 40 19.32 -23.98 -20.16
N LEU A 41 18.17 -23.79 -19.49
CA LEU A 41 16.84 -23.92 -20.10
C LEU A 41 16.33 -22.63 -20.77
N ASP A 42 17.02 -21.51 -20.59
CA ASP A 42 16.56 -20.19 -21.04
C ASP A 42 16.72 -19.97 -22.56
N SER A 43 17.53 -20.81 -23.22
CA SER A 43 17.65 -20.79 -24.67
C SER A 43 16.34 -21.16 -25.38
N LEU A 44 16.01 -20.42 -26.45
CA LEU A 44 14.90 -20.74 -27.36
C LEU A 44 15.00 -22.16 -27.93
N SER A 45 16.22 -22.67 -28.13
CA SER A 45 16.46 -24.04 -28.62
C SER A 45 16.06 -25.14 -27.63
N CYS A 46 15.85 -24.80 -26.36
CA CYS A 46 15.49 -25.75 -25.30
C CYS A 46 13.97 -25.83 -25.03
N GLY A 47 13.14 -25.37 -25.98
CA GLY A 47 11.67 -25.40 -25.87
C GLY A 47 11.10 -26.79 -25.58
N ALA A 48 11.58 -27.83 -26.26
CA ALA A 48 11.12 -29.21 -26.07
C ALA A 48 11.46 -29.75 -24.67
N THR A 49 12.71 -29.58 -24.22
CA THR A 49 13.18 -29.92 -22.86
C THR A 49 12.35 -29.21 -21.79
N ARG A 50 12.06 -27.91 -21.96
CA ARG A 50 11.16 -27.16 -21.06
C ARG A 50 9.74 -27.73 -21.05
N GLY A 51 9.23 -28.15 -22.20
CA GLY A 51 7.94 -28.83 -22.33
C GLY A 51 7.89 -30.09 -21.48
N THR A 52 8.88 -30.97 -21.62
CA THR A 52 9.01 -32.21 -20.83
C THR A 52 9.15 -31.94 -19.33
N ILE A 53 9.94 -30.95 -18.93
CA ILE A 53 10.08 -30.59 -17.50
C ILE A 53 8.73 -30.10 -16.94
N ARG A 54 7.95 -29.34 -17.72
CA ARG A 54 6.61 -28.87 -17.29
C ARG A 54 5.61 -30.01 -17.14
N THR A 55 5.57 -30.98 -18.06
CA THR A 55 4.71 -32.17 -17.95
C THR A 55 5.15 -33.05 -16.79
N CYS A 56 6.46 -33.24 -16.62
CA CYS A 56 7.02 -34.00 -15.52
C CYS A 56 6.76 -33.32 -14.16
N ALA A 57 6.77 -31.98 -14.10
CA ALA A 57 6.42 -31.25 -12.88
C ALA A 57 4.96 -31.51 -12.47
N ALA A 58 4.04 -31.70 -13.43
CA ALA A 58 2.67 -32.09 -13.13
C ALA A 58 2.59 -33.50 -12.52
N PHE A 59 3.43 -34.43 -13.00
CA PHE A 59 3.59 -35.74 -12.35
C PHE A 59 4.07 -35.60 -10.90
N VAL A 60 5.12 -34.79 -10.64
CA VAL A 60 5.62 -34.55 -9.29
C VAL A 60 4.51 -33.99 -8.38
N VAL A 61 3.73 -33.01 -8.84
CA VAL A 61 2.60 -32.45 -8.07
C VAL A 61 1.57 -33.53 -7.72
N ASN A 62 1.19 -34.38 -8.68
CA ASN A 62 0.22 -35.46 -8.44
C ASN A 62 0.72 -36.47 -7.41
N GLU A 63 2.00 -36.83 -7.49
CA GLU A 63 2.63 -37.75 -6.54
C GLU A 63 2.77 -37.14 -5.14
N VAL A 64 3.15 -35.87 -5.05
CA VAL A 64 3.17 -35.15 -3.78
C VAL A 64 1.77 -35.10 -3.16
N ASN A 65 0.75 -34.82 -3.96
CA ASN A 65 -0.65 -34.84 -3.52
C ASN A 65 -1.09 -36.23 -3.04
N ALA A 66 -0.70 -37.30 -3.73
CA ALA A 66 -0.97 -38.67 -3.30
C ALA A 66 -0.26 -39.02 -1.97
N LEU A 67 0.98 -38.56 -1.79
CA LEU A 67 1.73 -38.74 -0.53
C LEU A 67 1.13 -37.91 0.61
N ALA A 68 0.71 -36.68 0.34
CA ALA A 68 0.05 -35.79 1.31
C ALA A 68 -1.29 -36.38 1.76
N ALA A 69 -2.12 -36.86 0.82
CA ALA A 69 -3.41 -37.50 1.12
C ALA A 69 -3.25 -38.72 2.05
N LYS A 70 -2.22 -39.56 1.83
CA LYS A 70 -1.92 -40.70 2.71
C LYS A 70 -1.56 -40.29 4.14
N LYS A 71 -1.06 -39.06 4.33
CA LYS A 71 -0.72 -38.48 5.64
C LYS A 71 -1.89 -37.68 6.25
N GLY A 72 -3.06 -37.67 5.61
CA GLY A 72 -4.17 -36.80 6.01
C GLY A 72 -3.87 -35.30 5.86
N GLN A 73 -2.85 -34.95 5.05
CA GLN A 73 -2.46 -33.57 4.81
C GLN A 73 -3.28 -32.96 3.68
N GLN A 74 -3.43 -31.64 3.70
CA GLN A 74 -4.18 -30.92 2.68
C GLN A 74 -3.41 -30.92 1.35
N LEU A 75 -4.13 -31.22 0.27
CA LEU A 75 -3.58 -31.14 -1.08
C LEU A 75 -3.23 -29.69 -1.39
N THR A 76 -2.09 -29.47 -2.06
CA THR A 76 -1.61 -28.11 -2.33
C THR A 76 -2.51 -27.34 -3.30
N THR A 77 -3.35 -28.04 -4.07
CA THR A 77 -4.22 -27.48 -5.10
C THR A 77 -5.67 -27.23 -4.65
N THR A 78 -6.07 -27.72 -3.47
CA THR A 78 -7.47 -27.63 -3.01
C THR A 78 -7.53 -27.12 -1.57
N GLN A 79 -7.45 -25.80 -1.40
CA GLN A 79 -7.78 -25.18 -0.11
C GLN A 79 -9.28 -24.86 -0.06
N PRO A 80 -9.98 -25.23 1.03
CA PRO A 80 -11.38 -24.91 1.18
C PRO A 80 -11.53 -23.40 1.38
N TYR A 81 -12.59 -22.85 0.79
CA TYR A 81 -12.83 -21.43 0.77
C TYR A 81 -13.50 -20.95 2.07
N TYR A 82 -12.90 -19.99 2.76
CA TYR A 82 -13.53 -19.37 3.93
C TYR A 82 -14.71 -18.50 3.49
N SER A 83 -15.88 -18.71 4.12
CA SER A 83 -17.05 -17.85 3.94
C SER A 83 -17.87 -17.77 5.23
N ARG A 84 -18.22 -16.55 5.66
CA ARG A 84 -19.14 -16.29 6.76
C ARG A 84 -20.13 -15.18 6.38
N PRO A 85 -21.23 -15.50 5.67
CA PRO A 85 -22.11 -14.51 5.05
C PRO A 85 -22.83 -13.60 6.06
N ASN A 86 -23.05 -14.08 7.29
CA ASN A 86 -23.75 -13.34 8.35
C ASN A 86 -22.81 -12.44 9.18
N THR A 87 -21.56 -12.25 8.75
CA THR A 87 -20.62 -11.35 9.44
C THR A 87 -21.01 -9.92 9.15
N GLU A 88 -21.15 -9.11 10.21
CA GLU A 88 -21.43 -7.69 10.10
C GLU A 88 -20.25 -6.95 9.45
N VAL A 89 -20.55 -6.01 8.55
CA VAL A 89 -19.56 -5.13 7.94
C VAL A 89 -19.24 -3.97 8.88
N LEU A 90 -17.96 -3.67 9.06
CA LEU A 90 -17.53 -2.56 9.89
C LEU A 90 -17.49 -1.27 9.06
N SER A 91 -18.36 -0.31 9.35
CA SER A 91 -18.31 1.00 8.69
C SER A 91 -17.09 1.82 9.14
N LEU A 92 -16.39 2.44 8.19
CA LEU A 92 -15.27 3.36 8.42
C LEU A 92 -15.65 4.83 8.17
N GLY A 93 -16.88 5.07 7.75
CA GLY A 93 -17.36 6.37 7.28
C GLY A 93 -17.15 6.57 5.79
N SER A 94 -17.12 7.83 5.35
CA SER A 94 -16.98 8.22 3.96
C SER A 94 -15.72 9.04 3.70
N TYR A 95 -15.34 9.13 2.43
CA TYR A 95 -14.24 9.94 1.92
C TYR A 95 -14.59 10.51 0.54
N GLY A 96 -13.88 11.54 0.12
CA GLY A 96 -14.02 12.23 -1.16
C GLY A 96 -14.59 13.65 -1.01
N SER A 97 -14.04 14.58 -1.78
CA SER A 97 -14.51 15.98 -1.89
C SER A 97 -15.70 16.16 -2.84
N GLY A 98 -16.19 15.06 -3.45
CA GLY A 98 -17.32 15.02 -4.39
C GLY A 98 -18.40 14.01 -3.96
N PRO A 99 -18.85 13.08 -4.81
CA PRO A 99 -19.75 12.02 -4.36
C PRO A 99 -19.08 11.22 -3.24
N GLN A 100 -19.73 11.18 -2.08
CA GLN A 100 -19.22 10.52 -0.88
C GLN A 100 -19.06 9.02 -1.15
N VAL A 101 -17.83 8.53 -1.07
CA VAL A 101 -17.52 7.09 -1.18
C VAL A 101 -17.48 6.52 0.24
N TYR A 102 -18.33 5.54 0.51
CA TYR A 102 -18.37 4.87 1.81
C TYR A 102 -17.32 3.76 1.88
N ALA A 103 -16.48 3.79 2.90
CA ALA A 103 -15.53 2.74 3.20
C ALA A 103 -16.05 1.85 4.33
N TYR A 104 -15.80 0.55 4.19
CA TYR A 104 -16.15 -0.46 5.18
C TYR A 104 -15.13 -1.59 5.16
N VAL A 105 -15.11 -2.38 6.23
CA VAL A 105 -14.36 -3.63 6.30
C VAL A 105 -15.32 -4.80 6.24
N ASP A 106 -15.14 -5.62 5.21
CA ASP A 106 -15.93 -6.81 4.96
C ASP A 106 -15.08 -8.08 5.15
N ALA A 107 -15.31 -8.78 6.26
CA ALA A 107 -14.61 -10.03 6.57
C ALA A 107 -15.44 -11.29 6.24
N ARG A 108 -16.47 -11.18 5.40
CA ARG A 108 -17.29 -12.34 4.97
C ARG A 108 -16.48 -13.32 4.13
N THR A 109 -15.51 -12.83 3.37
CA THR A 109 -14.57 -13.63 2.57
C THR A 109 -13.15 -13.05 2.64
N PRO A 110 -12.09 -13.83 2.37
CA PRO A 110 -10.73 -13.32 2.33
C PRO A 110 -10.55 -12.21 1.30
N GLY A 111 -11.15 -12.37 0.12
CA GLY A 111 -11.05 -11.38 -0.96
C GLY A 111 -11.70 -10.05 -0.59
N ALA A 112 -12.88 -10.07 0.03
CA ALA A 112 -13.56 -8.86 0.49
C ALA A 112 -12.75 -8.14 1.57
N TYR A 113 -12.12 -8.89 2.49
CA TYR A 113 -11.31 -8.32 3.56
C TYR A 113 -10.06 -7.62 3.00
N VAL A 114 -9.38 -8.28 2.05
CA VAL A 114 -8.21 -7.72 1.35
C VAL A 114 -8.59 -6.45 0.58
N GLN A 115 -9.71 -6.47 -0.15
CA GLN A 115 -10.19 -5.30 -0.89
C GLN A 115 -10.56 -4.11 0.02
N SER A 116 -11.03 -4.39 1.24
CA SER A 116 -11.43 -3.36 2.20
C SER A 116 -10.29 -2.44 2.63
N VAL A 117 -9.03 -2.91 2.54
CA VAL A 117 -7.87 -2.10 2.93
C VAL A 117 -7.78 -0.81 2.13
N HIS A 118 -8.11 -0.84 0.83
CA HIS A 118 -8.04 0.34 -0.02
C HIS A 118 -8.96 1.47 0.48
N GLY A 119 -10.20 1.13 0.85
CA GLY A 119 -11.14 2.09 1.43
C GLY A 119 -10.63 2.67 2.76
N ALA A 120 -10.06 1.82 3.61
CA ALA A 120 -9.48 2.25 4.88
C ALA A 120 -8.29 3.21 4.72
N GLN A 121 -7.41 2.93 3.76
CA GLN A 121 -6.28 3.80 3.41
C GLN A 121 -6.77 5.17 2.95
N ASN A 122 -7.79 5.22 2.09
CA ASN A 122 -8.34 6.47 1.57
C ASN A 122 -8.95 7.32 2.69
N VAL A 123 -9.78 6.72 3.55
CA VAL A 123 -10.37 7.43 4.71
C VAL A 123 -9.29 7.96 5.65
N MET A 124 -8.28 7.15 5.99
CA MET A 124 -7.20 7.59 6.88
C MET A 124 -6.38 8.73 6.25
N SER A 125 -6.00 8.56 4.98
CA SER A 125 -5.24 9.57 4.23
C SER A 125 -5.96 10.91 4.18
N GLU A 126 -7.26 10.91 3.89
CA GLU A 126 -8.07 12.12 3.86
C GLU A 126 -8.14 12.81 5.22
N ARG A 127 -8.40 12.06 6.30
CA ARG A 127 -8.46 12.61 7.66
C ARG A 127 -7.12 13.26 8.07
N VAL A 128 -6.00 12.58 7.77
CA VAL A 128 -4.66 13.13 8.00
C VAL A 128 -4.40 14.36 7.13
N SER A 129 -4.88 14.37 5.88
CA SER A 129 -4.76 15.53 5.01
C SER A 129 -5.57 16.73 5.52
N HIS A 130 -6.79 16.52 6.01
CA HIS A 130 -7.60 17.57 6.61
C HIS A 130 -6.92 18.17 7.85
N TYR A 131 -6.29 17.34 8.69
CA TYR A 131 -5.49 17.84 9.80
C TYR A 131 -4.36 18.76 9.33
N LYS A 132 -3.57 18.32 8.34
CA LYS A 132 -2.45 19.11 7.80
C LYS A 132 -2.93 20.46 7.24
N MET A 133 -3.99 20.43 6.42
CA MET A 133 -4.56 21.64 5.84
C MET A 133 -5.10 22.61 6.90
N ALA A 134 -5.77 22.09 7.94
CA ALA A 134 -6.26 22.90 9.04
C ALA A 134 -5.11 23.51 9.85
N ALA A 135 -4.05 22.74 10.12
CA ALA A 135 -2.87 23.21 10.83
C ALA A 135 -2.13 24.30 10.04
N ASP A 136 -1.97 24.13 8.73
CA ASP A 136 -1.35 25.13 7.86
C ASP A 136 -2.18 26.41 7.81
N ARG A 137 -3.51 26.29 7.71
CA ARG A 137 -4.41 27.46 7.77
C ARG A 137 -4.28 28.18 9.11
N TYR A 138 -4.26 27.44 10.22
CA TYR A 138 -4.03 28.02 11.55
C TYR A 138 -2.72 28.83 11.60
N VAL A 139 -1.61 28.28 11.09
CA VAL A 139 -0.33 29.00 11.03
C VAL A 139 -0.45 30.29 10.21
N ASN A 140 -1.08 30.23 9.04
CA ASN A 140 -1.28 31.41 8.18
C ASN A 140 -2.13 32.49 8.86
N ASP A 141 -3.18 32.11 9.59
CA ASP A 141 -4.04 33.04 10.31
C ASP A 141 -3.28 33.71 11.47
N VAL A 142 -2.47 32.95 12.22
CA VAL A 142 -1.60 33.48 13.27
C VAL A 142 -0.55 34.45 12.70
N VAL A 143 0.10 34.10 11.60
CA VAL A 143 1.16 34.91 10.98
C VAL A 143 0.61 36.17 10.34
N SER A 144 -0.55 36.10 9.70
CA SER A 144 -1.21 37.27 9.08
C SER A 144 -1.77 38.26 10.12
N GLY A 145 -1.94 37.83 11.37
CA GLY A 145 -2.56 38.64 12.41
C GLY A 145 -4.06 38.83 12.21
N THR A 146 -4.72 37.93 11.46
CA THR A 146 -6.16 37.98 11.23
C THR A 146 -6.88 37.70 12.55
N ILE A 147 -7.96 38.44 12.80
CA ILE A 147 -8.65 38.52 14.09
C ILE A 147 -9.24 37.14 14.43
N VAL A 148 -8.56 36.45 15.36
CA VAL A 148 -8.84 35.13 15.95
C VAL A 148 -8.45 33.92 15.08
N ALA A 149 -7.17 33.56 15.11
CA ALA A 149 -6.75 32.20 14.74
C ALA A 149 -7.50 31.19 15.62
N SER A 150 -8.38 30.39 15.02
CA SER A 150 -9.17 29.37 15.70
C SER A 150 -8.53 27.99 15.51
N ASP A 151 -8.37 27.25 16.60
CA ASP A 151 -7.93 25.86 16.56
C ASP A 151 -9.07 24.86 16.36
N SER A 152 -10.33 25.32 16.26
CA SER A 152 -11.52 24.47 16.12
C SER A 152 -11.41 23.47 14.97
N ASP A 153 -10.97 23.91 13.79
CA ASP A 153 -10.89 23.02 12.62
C ASP A 153 -9.78 21.98 12.77
N VAL A 154 -8.67 22.35 13.42
CA VAL A 154 -7.59 21.40 13.74
C VAL A 154 -8.06 20.38 14.75
N LEU A 155 -8.72 20.81 15.83
CA LEU A 155 -9.27 19.92 16.86
C LEU A 155 -10.33 18.96 16.31
N LYS A 156 -11.19 19.42 15.39
CA LYS A 156 -12.14 18.56 14.68
C LYS A 156 -11.41 17.51 13.82
N ALA A 157 -10.36 17.91 13.12
CA ALA A 157 -9.58 16.98 12.31
C ALA A 157 -8.84 15.95 13.17
N ILE A 158 -8.27 16.36 14.32
CA ILE A 158 -7.66 15.45 15.31
C ILE A 158 -8.70 14.46 15.82
N ALA A 159 -9.87 14.93 16.26
CA ALA A 159 -10.95 14.07 16.74
C ALA A 159 -11.42 13.08 15.67
N ALA A 160 -11.44 13.49 14.40
CA ALA A 160 -11.76 12.59 13.28
C ALA A 160 -10.69 11.49 13.11
N ILE A 161 -9.40 11.79 13.29
CA ILE A 161 -8.35 10.75 13.25
C ILE A 161 -8.46 9.82 14.46
N ASP A 162 -8.66 10.38 15.66
CA ASP A 162 -8.80 9.60 16.90
C ASP A 162 -9.99 8.65 16.86
N ALA A 163 -11.10 9.07 16.24
CA ALA A 163 -12.27 8.23 16.02
C ALA A 163 -11.97 6.98 15.15
N MET A 164 -10.86 6.95 14.41
CA MET A 164 -10.45 5.78 13.63
C MET A 164 -9.66 4.75 14.44
N ARG A 165 -9.20 5.05 15.65
CA ARG A 165 -8.42 4.11 16.48
C ARG A 165 -9.19 2.81 16.73
N GLY A 166 -10.41 2.91 17.24
CA GLY A 166 -11.29 1.77 17.50
C GLY A 166 -11.60 0.94 16.24
N PRO A 167 -12.12 1.57 15.16
CA PRO A 167 -12.37 0.87 13.90
C PRO A 167 -11.13 0.19 13.29
N MET A 168 -9.95 0.83 13.31
CA MET A 168 -8.73 0.20 12.76
C MET A 168 -8.28 -0.99 13.60
N ALA A 169 -8.32 -0.90 14.94
CA ALA A 169 -8.06 -2.05 15.80
C ALA A 169 -9.06 -3.18 15.53
N LYS A 170 -10.35 -2.85 15.40
CA LYS A 170 -11.39 -3.84 15.09
C LYS A 170 -11.19 -4.51 13.74
N ALA A 171 -10.75 -3.76 12.72
CA ALA A 171 -10.41 -4.31 11.41
C ALA A 171 -9.32 -5.38 11.52
N VAL A 172 -8.27 -5.15 12.31
CA VAL A 172 -7.22 -6.16 12.58
C VAL A 172 -7.82 -7.41 13.22
N GLU A 173 -8.68 -7.26 14.23
CA GLU A 173 -9.35 -8.39 14.89
C GLU A 173 -10.22 -9.21 13.92
N MET A 174 -10.83 -8.57 12.92
CA MET A 174 -11.67 -9.25 11.93
C MET A 174 -10.88 -10.21 11.03
N SER A 175 -9.55 -10.09 10.94
CA SER A 175 -8.70 -11.07 10.25
C SER A 175 -8.62 -12.41 10.98
N LYS A 176 -8.73 -12.41 12.32
CA LYS A 176 -8.44 -13.57 13.16
C LYS A 176 -9.26 -14.81 12.79
N PRO A 177 -10.60 -14.74 12.63
CA PRO A 177 -11.38 -15.92 12.25
C PRO A 177 -11.02 -16.49 10.87
N ILE A 178 -10.56 -15.64 9.95
CA ILE A 178 -10.11 -16.06 8.61
C ILE A 178 -8.79 -16.82 8.75
N LEU A 179 -7.85 -16.26 9.51
CA LEU A 179 -6.52 -16.86 9.73
C LEU A 179 -6.61 -18.17 10.53
N ASP A 180 -7.42 -18.19 11.59
CA ASP A 180 -7.65 -19.38 12.42
C ASP A 180 -8.25 -20.52 11.58
N TYR A 181 -9.16 -20.21 10.65
CA TYR A 181 -9.71 -21.19 9.72
C TYR A 181 -8.62 -21.82 8.84
N TYR A 182 -7.74 -21.01 8.26
CA TYR A 182 -6.65 -21.54 7.42
C TYR A 182 -5.56 -22.25 8.24
N ALA A 183 -5.31 -21.82 9.48
CA ALA A 183 -4.35 -22.45 10.39
C ALA A 183 -4.80 -23.83 10.88
N ALA A 184 -6.11 -24.11 10.87
CA ALA A 184 -6.65 -25.42 11.25
C ALA A 184 -6.27 -26.54 10.26
N PHE A 185 -5.78 -26.20 9.05
CA PHE A 185 -5.36 -27.19 8.07
C PHE A 185 -3.86 -27.49 8.20
N PRO A 186 -3.47 -28.78 8.25
CA PRO A 186 -2.07 -29.16 8.32
C PRO A 186 -1.32 -28.68 7.08
N THR A 187 -0.15 -28.06 7.30
CA THR A 187 0.73 -27.63 6.23
C THR A 187 1.48 -28.81 5.64
N THR A 188 1.54 -28.86 4.32
CA THR A 188 2.29 -29.86 3.58
C THR A 188 3.67 -29.34 3.29
N ASP A 189 4.72 -30.04 3.75
CA ASP A 189 6.09 -29.80 3.33
C ASP A 189 6.28 -30.32 1.90
N PHE A 190 5.82 -29.51 0.95
CA PHE A 190 5.80 -29.85 -0.47
C PHE A 190 7.22 -30.13 -1.00
N ALA A 191 8.22 -29.38 -0.54
CA ALA A 191 9.60 -29.57 -0.97
C ALA A 191 10.16 -30.91 -0.51
N SER A 192 9.93 -31.28 0.75
CA SER A 192 10.31 -32.60 1.27
C SER A 192 9.60 -33.74 0.53
N LEU A 193 8.30 -33.59 0.28
CA LEU A 193 7.55 -34.60 -0.49
C LEU A 193 8.01 -34.69 -1.95
N ALA A 194 8.28 -33.56 -2.61
CA ALA A 194 8.78 -33.54 -4.00
C ALA A 194 10.15 -34.23 -4.09
N ASN A 195 11.06 -33.95 -3.17
CA ASN A 195 12.34 -34.65 -3.07
C ASN A 195 12.16 -36.15 -2.79
N GLN A 196 11.16 -36.52 -1.97
CA GLN A 196 10.82 -37.93 -1.76
C GLN A 196 10.32 -38.62 -3.04
N VAL A 197 9.55 -37.93 -3.89
CA VAL A 197 9.12 -38.44 -5.20
C VAL A 197 10.32 -38.71 -6.10
N VAL A 198 11.28 -37.79 -6.16
CA VAL A 198 12.54 -37.96 -6.92
C VAL A 198 13.29 -39.20 -6.45
N LEU A 199 13.51 -39.33 -5.13
CA LEU A 199 14.26 -40.44 -4.53
C LEU A 199 13.59 -41.80 -4.77
N LYS A 200 12.25 -41.86 -4.71
CA LYS A 200 11.49 -43.11 -4.90
C LYS A 200 11.33 -43.52 -6.36
N THR A 201 11.34 -42.57 -7.28
CA THR A 201 11.07 -42.83 -8.70
C THR A 201 12.36 -43.07 -9.47
N ASN A 202 13.24 -42.07 -9.53
CA ASN A 202 14.55 -42.19 -10.17
C ASN A 202 15.48 -41.06 -9.71
N ALA A 203 16.28 -41.33 -8.68
CA ALA A 203 17.15 -40.32 -8.09
C ALA A 203 18.21 -39.77 -9.05
N ARG A 204 18.54 -40.46 -10.14
CA ARG A 204 19.60 -40.07 -11.10
C ARG A 204 19.07 -39.31 -12.31
N ASP A 205 17.75 -39.21 -12.49
CA ASP A 205 17.16 -38.54 -13.65
C ASP A 205 17.24 -37.00 -13.49
N PRO A 206 18.00 -36.31 -14.36
CA PRO A 206 18.11 -34.85 -14.30
C PRO A 206 16.79 -34.13 -14.65
N TYR A 207 15.93 -34.73 -15.49
CA TYR A 207 14.64 -34.14 -15.85
C TYR A 207 13.65 -34.20 -14.68
N LEU A 208 13.65 -35.32 -13.95
CA LEU A 208 12.81 -35.47 -12.76
C LEU A 208 13.23 -34.54 -11.62
N ARG A 209 14.53 -34.31 -11.43
CA ARG A 209 15.04 -33.31 -10.46
C ARG A 209 14.63 -31.89 -10.85
N ALA A 210 14.89 -31.49 -12.11
CA ALA A 210 14.48 -30.18 -12.61
C ALA A 210 12.96 -29.97 -12.56
N ALA A 211 12.18 -31.04 -12.78
CA ALA A 211 10.72 -31.02 -12.64
C ALA A 211 10.27 -30.84 -11.18
N ALA A 212 10.96 -31.48 -10.23
CA ALA A 212 10.70 -31.28 -8.81
C ALA A 212 11.03 -29.85 -8.37
N ASP A 213 12.16 -29.28 -8.81
CA ASP A 213 12.52 -27.90 -8.54
C ASP A 213 11.48 -26.92 -9.11
N LEU A 214 11.03 -27.12 -10.35
CA LEU A 214 9.96 -26.32 -10.96
C LEU A 214 8.64 -26.47 -10.21
N ALA A 215 8.28 -27.67 -9.75
CA ALA A 215 7.07 -27.90 -8.96
C ALA A 215 7.14 -27.19 -7.61
N ILE A 216 8.31 -27.21 -6.94
CA ILE A 216 8.56 -26.50 -5.68
C ILE A 216 8.41 -25.00 -5.89
N GLN A 217 9.05 -24.47 -6.93
CA GLN A 217 8.94 -23.05 -7.28
C GLN A 217 7.47 -22.63 -7.49
N ARG A 218 6.72 -23.38 -8.32
CA ARG A 218 5.29 -23.09 -8.58
C ARG A 218 4.45 -23.20 -7.32
N ASN A 219 4.73 -24.16 -6.45
CA ASN A 219 4.05 -24.28 -5.16
C ASN A 219 4.35 -23.08 -4.25
N ASN A 220 5.58 -22.56 -4.25
CA ASN A 220 5.94 -21.35 -3.51
C ASN A 220 5.23 -20.12 -4.06
N GLU A 221 5.14 -19.97 -5.39
CA GLU A 221 4.37 -18.91 -6.05
C GLU A 221 2.87 -19.02 -5.70
N TYR A 222 2.31 -20.23 -5.68
CA TYR A 222 0.94 -20.46 -5.22
C TYR A 222 0.77 -20.11 -3.74
N ASN A 223 1.71 -20.49 -2.87
CA ASN A 223 1.70 -20.17 -1.44
C ASN A 223 1.74 -18.66 -1.17
N ALA A 224 2.49 -17.91 -1.96
CA ALA A 224 2.52 -16.45 -1.87
C ALA A 224 1.15 -15.82 -2.19
N ASN A 225 0.38 -16.47 -3.07
CA ASN A 225 -0.95 -16.02 -3.49
C ASN A 225 -2.10 -16.67 -2.69
N LYS A 226 -1.79 -17.43 -1.62
CA LYS A 226 -2.83 -18.04 -0.79
C LYS A 226 -3.68 -16.99 -0.08
N PRO A 227 -4.99 -17.25 0.10
CA PRO A 227 -5.87 -16.35 0.84
C PRO A 227 -5.34 -16.01 2.24
N SER A 228 -4.75 -16.97 2.96
CA SER A 228 -4.17 -16.72 4.28
C SER A 228 -3.03 -15.71 4.24
N THR A 229 -2.13 -15.81 3.27
CA THR A 229 -0.99 -14.91 3.09
C THR A 229 -1.47 -13.50 2.75
N GLN A 230 -2.45 -13.39 1.85
CA GLN A 230 -3.05 -12.11 1.48
C GLN A 230 -3.77 -11.45 2.66
N VAL A 231 -4.50 -12.24 3.47
CA VAL A 231 -5.18 -11.75 4.68
C VAL A 231 -4.19 -11.30 5.75
N GLN A 232 -3.07 -12.02 5.93
CA GLN A 232 -1.99 -11.59 6.83
C GLN A 232 -1.41 -10.24 6.39
N ALA A 233 -1.13 -10.08 5.10
CA ALA A 233 -0.64 -8.81 4.55
C ALA A 233 -1.67 -7.68 4.74
N ALA A 234 -2.95 -7.95 4.50
CA ALA A 234 -4.03 -6.98 4.74
C ALA A 234 -4.15 -6.61 6.23
N ALA A 235 -4.05 -7.58 7.15
CA ALA A 235 -4.06 -7.33 8.59
C ALA A 235 -2.90 -6.42 9.01
N ALA A 236 -1.68 -6.68 8.51
CA ALA A 236 -0.53 -5.82 8.76
C ALA A 236 -0.74 -4.39 8.22
N GLN A 237 -1.44 -4.24 7.08
CA GLN A 237 -1.80 -2.91 6.57
C GLN A 237 -2.81 -2.20 7.49
N PHE A 238 -3.81 -2.90 8.03
CA PHE A 238 -4.71 -2.33 9.05
C PHE A 238 -3.97 -1.98 10.34
N GLU A 239 -3.01 -2.78 10.78
CA GLU A 239 -2.14 -2.47 11.93
C GLU A 239 -1.33 -1.19 11.68
N ALA A 240 -0.77 -1.02 10.47
CA ALA A 240 -0.08 0.20 10.10
C ALA A 240 -1.02 1.43 10.13
N LEU A 241 -2.25 1.30 9.64
CA LEU A 241 -3.26 2.37 9.72
C LEU A 241 -3.69 2.66 11.16
N HIS A 242 -3.80 1.63 12.00
CA HIS A 242 -4.05 1.79 13.43
C HIS A 242 -2.90 2.56 14.10
N ALA A 243 -1.65 2.24 13.78
CA ALA A 243 -0.49 2.96 14.28
C ALA A 243 -0.51 4.44 13.88
N VAL A 244 -0.93 4.77 12.65
CA VAL A 244 -1.16 6.16 12.22
C VAL A 244 -2.21 6.85 13.09
N ALA A 245 -3.35 6.20 13.35
CA ALA A 245 -4.41 6.74 14.21
C ALA A 245 -3.99 6.96 15.67
N MET A 246 -2.98 6.20 16.13
CA MET A 246 -2.43 6.28 17.49
C MET A 246 -1.39 7.37 17.69
N VAL A 247 -0.92 8.01 16.61
CA VAL A 247 -0.02 9.15 16.70
C VAL A 247 -0.70 10.30 17.46
N SER A 248 0.04 10.95 18.35
CA SER A 248 -0.48 12.11 19.10
C SER A 248 -0.47 13.37 18.23
N TYR A 249 -1.51 13.54 17.42
CA TYR A 249 -1.71 14.75 16.62
C TYR A 249 -1.95 15.99 17.49
N ALA A 250 -2.44 15.81 18.72
CA ALA A 250 -2.56 16.88 19.70
C ALA A 250 -1.18 17.46 20.08
N ASP A 251 -0.19 16.59 20.34
CA ASP A 251 1.18 17.03 20.67
C ASP A 251 1.87 17.66 19.45
N GLN A 252 1.66 17.10 18.25
CA GLN A 252 2.15 17.71 17.02
C GLN A 252 1.58 19.12 16.84
N PHE A 253 0.28 19.30 17.07
CA PHE A 253 -0.34 20.60 16.95
C PHE A 253 0.11 21.58 18.04
N ALA A 254 0.39 21.10 19.25
CA ALA A 254 0.99 21.93 20.30
C ALA A 254 2.35 22.49 19.84
N GLU A 255 3.15 21.72 19.12
CA GLU A 255 4.40 22.19 18.54
C GLU A 255 4.19 23.17 17.37
N VAL A 256 3.22 22.89 16.48
CA VAL A 256 2.80 23.82 15.42
C VAL A 256 2.40 25.18 16.00
N LYS A 257 1.68 25.19 17.13
CA LYS A 257 1.31 26.44 17.82
C LYS A 257 2.53 27.25 18.26
N LYS A 258 3.56 26.61 18.81
CA LYS A 258 4.81 27.31 19.19
C LYS A 258 5.51 27.89 17.97
N GLN A 259 5.61 27.11 16.89
CA GLN A 259 6.23 27.55 15.64
C GLN A 259 5.48 28.73 15.01
N ALA A 260 4.15 28.70 15.01
CA ALA A 260 3.31 29.77 14.50
C ALA A 260 3.59 31.12 15.20
N VAL A 261 3.76 31.11 16.52
CA VAL A 261 4.09 32.32 17.31
C VAL A 261 5.46 32.88 16.92
N ILE A 262 6.46 32.01 16.74
CA ILE A 262 7.80 32.42 16.30
C ILE A 262 7.74 33.06 14.91
N LEU A 263 7.03 32.42 13.98
CA LEU A 263 6.85 32.92 12.62
C LEU A 263 6.09 34.25 12.60
N ALA A 264 5.06 34.40 13.43
CA ALA A 264 4.32 35.66 13.55
C ALA A 264 5.20 36.79 14.11
N ALA A 265 6.04 36.51 15.11
CA ALA A 265 6.99 37.48 15.63
C ALA A 265 8.01 37.93 14.56
N GLN A 266 8.53 36.99 13.79
CA GLN A 266 9.44 37.27 12.67
C GLN A 266 8.75 38.11 11.58
N ALA A 267 7.52 37.75 11.20
CA ALA A 267 6.73 38.49 10.23
C ALA A 267 6.43 39.92 10.70
N ALA A 268 6.09 40.11 11.98
CA ALA A 268 5.87 41.43 12.57
C ALA A 268 7.15 42.29 12.57
N GLN A 269 8.31 41.70 12.88
CA GLN A 269 9.60 42.38 12.79
C GLN A 269 9.94 42.79 11.36
N ALA A 270 9.72 41.90 10.39
CA ALA A 270 9.93 42.17 8.98
C ALA A 270 9.00 43.30 8.48
N ALA A 271 7.73 43.27 8.86
CA ALA A 271 6.77 44.33 8.53
C ALA A 271 7.17 45.68 9.14
N LYS A 272 7.66 45.70 10.40
CA LYS A 272 8.17 46.93 11.04
C LYS A 272 9.39 47.48 10.29
N LYS A 273 10.34 46.62 9.90
CA LYS A 273 11.53 47.02 9.13
C LYS A 273 11.13 47.58 7.76
N LYS A 274 10.20 46.94 7.06
CA LYS A 274 9.69 47.40 5.77
C LYS A 274 9.04 48.78 5.88
N ARG A 275 8.14 48.99 6.86
CA ARG A 275 7.52 50.29 7.13
C ARG A 275 8.56 51.38 7.44
N ALA A 276 9.60 51.06 8.22
CA ALA A 276 10.67 52.00 8.52
C ALA A 276 11.50 52.38 7.27
N GLN A 277 11.76 51.41 6.38
CA GLN A 277 12.44 51.65 5.10
C GLN A 277 11.59 52.50 4.15
N GLU A 278 10.29 52.22 4.04
CA GLU A 278 9.35 53.01 3.24
C GLU A 278 9.28 54.45 3.75
N GLN A 279 9.16 54.64 5.07
CA GLN A 279 9.19 55.98 5.69
C GLN A 279 10.51 56.73 5.47
N ALA A 280 11.65 56.02 5.50
CA ALA A 280 12.95 56.63 5.22
C ALA A 280 13.08 57.02 3.75
N TYR A 281 12.60 56.17 2.83
CA TYR A 281 12.55 56.46 1.39
C TYR A 281 11.65 57.64 1.07
N GLU A 282 10.45 57.71 1.67
CA GLU A 282 9.56 58.87 1.56
C GLU A 282 10.19 60.15 2.10
N LYS A 283 10.94 60.09 3.21
CA LYS A 283 11.69 61.27 3.70
C LYS A 283 12.82 61.69 2.74
N GLN A 284 13.50 60.74 2.11
CA GLN A 284 14.63 61.00 1.21
C GLN A 284 14.19 61.46 -0.19
N TYR A 285 13.09 60.92 -0.74
CA TYR A 285 12.61 61.19 -2.10
C TYR A 285 11.30 62.00 -2.16
N GLY A 286 10.47 61.98 -1.12
CA GLY A 286 9.27 62.81 -0.99
C GLY A 286 9.56 64.29 -0.73
N TYR A 287 10.82 64.65 -0.47
CA TYR A 287 11.28 66.06 -0.47
C TYR A 287 11.76 66.54 -1.85
N HIS A 288 11.75 65.68 -2.90
CA HIS A 288 12.22 66.04 -4.25
C HIS A 288 11.13 66.03 -5.33
N GLY A 289 9.85 66.06 -4.94
CA GLY A 289 8.69 66.13 -5.83
C GLY A 289 7.97 67.48 -5.88
N GLY A 290 8.68 68.62 -5.82
CA GLY A 290 8.02 69.93 -5.69
C GLY A 290 8.75 71.13 -6.28
N GLY A 291 9.50 70.94 -7.36
CA GLY A 291 10.26 72.01 -8.00
C GLY A 291 9.95 72.26 -9.48
N CYS A 292 8.70 72.13 -9.96
CA CYS A 292 8.35 72.76 -11.24
C CYS A 292 8.27 74.27 -11.02
N SER A 293 9.41 74.94 -11.02
CA SER A 293 9.46 76.40 -11.00
C SER A 293 8.92 76.92 -12.34
N CYS A 294 8.01 77.90 -12.29
CA CYS A 294 7.51 78.54 -13.50
C CYS A 294 8.59 79.38 -14.23
N ALA A 295 9.82 79.44 -13.72
CA ALA A 295 10.89 80.30 -14.22
C ALA A 295 11.52 79.83 -15.55
N GLY A 296 11.25 78.60 -16.01
CA GLY A 296 11.83 78.03 -17.23
C GLY A 296 10.84 77.36 -18.20
N GLY A 297 9.52 77.58 -18.06
CA GLY A 297 8.51 76.98 -18.94
C GLY A 297 8.17 75.50 -18.65
N ASN A 298 8.68 74.93 -17.57
CA ASN A 298 8.38 73.56 -17.16
C ASN A 298 7.06 73.50 -16.37
N ALA A 299 6.11 72.69 -16.86
CA ALA A 299 4.83 72.42 -16.20
C ALA A 299 4.78 70.98 -15.69
N CYS A 300 4.29 70.82 -14.47
CA CYS A 300 4.01 69.54 -13.82
C CYS A 300 2.56 69.12 -14.11
N TYR A 301 2.25 67.83 -14.01
CA TYR A 301 0.89 67.31 -14.24
C TYR A 301 0.28 66.88 -12.91
N GLY A 302 -0.89 67.41 -12.59
CA GLY A 302 -1.58 67.16 -11.33
C GLY A 302 -2.38 65.86 -11.33
N PRO A 303 -2.80 65.37 -10.16
CA PRO A 303 -3.56 64.12 -10.02
C PRO A 303 -4.94 64.13 -10.68
N LYS A 304 -5.43 65.29 -11.15
CA LYS A 304 -6.66 65.44 -11.97
C LYS A 304 -6.39 65.61 -13.48
N GLY A 305 -5.16 65.39 -13.94
CA GLY A 305 -4.76 65.46 -15.35
C GLY A 305 -4.46 66.85 -15.91
N GLY A 306 -4.66 67.94 -15.13
CA GLY A 306 -4.34 69.31 -15.54
C GLY A 306 -2.86 69.68 -15.31
N ARG A 307 -2.33 70.60 -16.12
CA ARG A 307 -0.95 71.11 -15.98
C ARG A 307 -0.90 72.20 -14.91
N TYR A 308 0.12 72.19 -14.07
CA TYR A 308 0.34 73.21 -13.05
C TYR A 308 1.83 73.51 -12.85
N CYS A 309 2.15 74.70 -12.32
CA CYS A 309 3.50 75.01 -11.87
C CYS A 309 3.49 75.66 -10.47
N ILE A 310 4.65 75.70 -9.84
CA ILE A 310 4.85 76.27 -8.50
C ILE A 310 5.51 77.63 -8.66
N THR A 311 4.83 78.66 -8.16
CA THR A 311 5.32 80.04 -8.18
C THR A 311 6.38 80.26 -7.10
N SER A 312 7.14 81.36 -7.20
CA SER A 312 8.16 81.76 -6.23
C SER A 312 7.64 81.95 -4.80
N GLY A 313 6.31 82.04 -4.60
CA GLY A 313 5.65 82.05 -3.29
C GLY A 313 5.11 80.69 -2.82
N GLY A 314 5.46 79.58 -3.49
CA GLY A 314 5.03 78.23 -3.12
C GLY A 314 3.59 77.86 -3.51
N ASN A 315 2.80 78.82 -4.02
CA ASN A 315 1.43 78.57 -4.47
C ASN A 315 1.42 77.83 -5.82
N GLN A 316 0.60 76.78 -5.90
CA GLN A 316 0.33 76.04 -7.13
C GLN A 316 -0.65 76.83 -8.00
N ARG A 317 -0.32 76.98 -9.28
CA ARG A 317 -1.22 77.57 -10.27
C ARG A 317 -1.43 76.58 -11.40
N TYR A 318 -2.69 76.20 -11.61
CA TYR A 318 -3.10 75.36 -12.72
C TYR A 318 -3.30 76.23 -13.97
N PHE A 319 -2.91 75.71 -15.13
CA PHE A 319 -3.14 76.30 -16.43
C PHE A 319 -4.44 75.75 -17.05
#